data_AF-A0A0K8VMQ6-F1
#
_entry.id   AF-A0A0K8VMQ6-F1
#
_cell.length_a   1.000
_cell.length_b   1.000
_cell.length_c   1.000
_cell.angle_alpha   90.00
_cell.angle_beta   90.00
_cell.angle_gamma   90.00
#
_symmetry.space_group_name_H-M   'P 1'
#
loop_
_entity.id
_entity.type
_entity.pdbx_description
1 polymer ?
#
loop_
_entity_poly.entity_id
_entity_poly.type
_entity_poly.pdbx_seq_one_letter_code
_entity_poly.pdbx_strand_id
1 'polypeptide(L)'
;MALFTKANGVRAMLCLVGIWVLFSAFLSYVDNKSASYSTFSRLSIRHMHNFARGITIANKSLSGNNSKEHDTLNTTNQTVLPIDSEAQKPIILLNSQNVSSEHDQRNNNSLLRPLQSIKRENGATVSVRCKEPQYDENEGPITPNTTLESLDIVEAELAPLLKPGGAFQPHDCIPKEHVAIVVPFRDRYAHLTVFLRNIHPFLMKQHIAYRIFLIEQTNGKAFNRAALMNIGFLEALKIFPWDCFIFHDVDLLPLDNRNLYTCPRQPRHMSVSIDTLNFKLPYRSIFGGVSAMTREHFQLVNGFSNSYFGWGGEDDDMSNRLKHANLFISRYPVNIARYMMLKHPKEKANPKR
;
A
#
# COMPACT_ATOMS: atom_id res chain seq x y z
N MET A 1 -44.89 -57.95 24.89
CA MET A 1 -44.62 -56.92 23.87
C MET A 1 -44.49 -55.58 24.58
N ALA A 2 -43.49 -54.76 24.29
CA ALA A 2 -43.35 -53.43 24.90
C ALA A 2 -44.19 -52.40 24.10
N LEU A 3 -45.07 -51.67 24.78
CA LEU A 3 -45.95 -50.68 24.15
C LEU A 3 -45.18 -49.40 23.84
N PHE A 4 -44.85 -49.20 22.56
CA PHE A 4 -44.42 -47.90 22.03
C PHE A 4 -45.62 -46.93 22.03
N THR A 5 -45.79 -46.21 23.14
CA THR A 5 -46.76 -45.11 23.20
C THR A 5 -46.28 -43.94 22.33
N LYS A 6 -47.21 -43.22 21.69
CA LYS A 6 -46.87 -42.08 20.80
C LYS A 6 -46.00 -41.03 21.49
N ALA A 7 -46.19 -40.79 22.80
CA ALA A 7 -45.38 -39.88 23.60
C ALA A 7 -43.90 -40.29 23.67
N ASN A 8 -43.59 -41.58 23.76
CA ASN A 8 -42.20 -42.07 23.77
C ASN A 8 -41.54 -41.92 22.40
N GLY A 9 -42.29 -42.12 21.31
CA GLY A 9 -41.81 -41.85 19.94
C GLY A 9 -41.47 -40.37 19.72
N VAL A 10 -42.32 -39.44 20.17
CA VAL A 10 -42.06 -38.00 20.08
C VAL A 10 -40.83 -37.60 20.91
N ARG A 11 -40.67 -38.13 22.13
CA ARG A 11 -39.47 -37.90 22.95
C ARG A 11 -38.19 -38.42 22.28
N ALA A 12 -38.22 -39.60 21.66
CA ALA A 12 -37.09 -40.14 20.93
C ALA A 12 -36.70 -39.25 19.73
N MET A 13 -37.67 -38.79 18.94
CA MET A 13 -37.42 -37.88 17.81
C MET A 13 -36.83 -36.53 18.27
N LEU A 14 -37.33 -35.95 19.36
CA LEU A 14 -36.78 -34.71 19.92
C LEU A 14 -35.33 -34.88 20.40
N CYS A 15 -34.99 -36.01 21.04
CA CYS A 15 -33.60 -36.32 21.39
C CYS A 15 -32.70 -36.47 20.15
N LEU A 16 -33.17 -37.16 19.10
CA LEU A 16 -32.39 -37.32 17.86
C LEU A 16 -32.16 -35.98 17.14
N VAL A 17 -33.14 -35.10 17.09
CA VAL A 17 -32.97 -33.73 16.56
C VAL A 17 -31.99 -32.92 17.41
N GLY A 18 -32.08 -33.00 18.74
CA GLY A 18 -31.12 -32.34 19.65
C GLY A 18 -29.68 -32.83 19.46
N ILE A 19 -29.48 -34.15 19.33
CA ILE A 19 -28.18 -34.76 19.04
C ILE A 19 -27.67 -34.30 17.67
N TRP A 20 -28.51 -34.27 16.64
CA TRP A 20 -28.14 -33.81 15.31
C TRP A 20 -27.72 -32.33 15.30
N VAL A 21 -28.46 -31.44 15.95
CA VAL A 21 -28.10 -30.01 16.09
C VAL A 21 -26.78 -29.83 16.83
N LEU A 22 -26.56 -30.57 17.94
CA LEU A 22 -25.29 -30.54 18.67
C LEU A 22 -24.13 -31.09 17.84
N PHE A 23 -24.36 -32.14 17.04
CA PHE A 23 -23.35 -32.71 16.14
C PHE A 23 -23.00 -31.76 14.99
N SER A 24 -23.99 -31.10 14.37
CA SER A 24 -23.76 -30.06 13.35
C SER A 24 -23.03 -28.84 13.91
N ALA A 25 -23.36 -28.41 15.14
CA ALA A 25 -22.64 -27.34 15.82
C ALA A 25 -21.20 -27.75 16.17
N PHE A 26 -20.98 -29.00 16.59
CA PHE A 26 -19.66 -29.55 16.86
C PHE A 26 -18.82 -29.67 15.58
N LEU A 27 -19.39 -30.17 14.48
CA LEU A 27 -18.71 -30.20 13.18
C LEU A 27 -18.32 -28.79 12.72
N SER A 28 -19.23 -27.81 12.79
CA SER A 28 -18.92 -26.42 12.45
C SER A 28 -17.84 -25.80 13.35
N TYR A 29 -17.81 -26.15 14.65
CA TYR A 29 -16.76 -25.71 15.58
C TYR A 29 -15.41 -26.39 15.31
N VAL A 30 -15.40 -27.67 14.93
CA VAL A 30 -14.18 -28.39 14.53
C VAL A 30 -13.64 -27.84 13.22
N ASP A 31 -14.49 -27.62 12.22
CA ASP A 31 -14.12 -27.10 10.90
C ASP A 31 -13.46 -25.70 11.00
N ASN A 32 -14.07 -24.83 11.82
CA ASN A 32 -13.53 -23.51 12.19
C ASN A 32 -12.23 -23.56 13.03
N LYS A 33 -11.79 -24.76 13.45
CA LYS A 33 -10.54 -25.01 14.18
C LYS A 33 -9.51 -25.82 13.37
N SER A 34 -9.95 -26.59 12.37
CA SER A 34 -9.11 -27.18 11.32
C SER A 34 -8.83 -26.24 10.15
N ALA A 35 -9.43 -25.04 10.16
CA ALA A 35 -9.08 -23.91 9.30
C ALA A 35 -7.62 -23.46 9.51
N SER A 36 -6.68 -24.21 8.93
CA SER A 36 -5.28 -23.85 8.80
C SER A 36 -5.16 -22.65 7.85
N TYR A 37 -5.34 -21.44 8.39
CA TYR A 37 -5.29 -20.17 7.67
C TYR A 37 -4.09 -20.14 6.71
N SER A 38 -4.40 -20.09 5.41
CA SER A 38 -3.41 -20.20 4.35
C SER A 38 -2.55 -18.94 4.29
N THR A 39 -1.40 -19.02 3.63
CA THR A 39 -0.46 -17.90 3.54
C THR A 39 -1.07 -16.69 2.82
N PHE A 40 -2.06 -16.92 1.94
CA PHE A 40 -2.83 -15.90 1.24
C PHE A 40 -4.23 -15.64 1.86
N SER A 41 -4.78 -16.47 2.75
CA SER A 41 -6.04 -16.18 3.49
C SER A 41 -5.96 -15.05 4.53
N ARG A 42 -4.84 -14.31 4.55
CA ARG A 42 -4.69 -13.02 5.26
C ARG A 42 -4.51 -11.83 4.32
N LEU A 43 -4.40 -12.05 3.01
CA LEU A 43 -4.45 -11.01 1.98
C LEU A 43 -5.89 -10.73 1.54
N SER A 44 -6.78 -11.71 1.67
CA SER A 44 -8.23 -11.49 1.73
C SER A 44 -8.81 -12.20 2.93
N ILE A 45 -9.50 -11.42 3.80
CA ILE A 45 -10.72 -11.74 4.57
C ILE A 45 -10.88 -10.72 5.72
N ARG A 46 -11.76 -9.74 5.47
CA ARG A 46 -12.68 -9.11 6.44
C ARG A 46 -12.15 -8.81 7.85
N HIS A 47 -11.39 -7.72 7.96
CA HIS A 47 -11.63 -6.76 9.04
C HIS A 47 -12.29 -5.50 8.46
N MET A 48 -13.62 -5.53 8.35
CA MET A 48 -14.39 -4.31 8.11
C MET A 48 -14.31 -3.43 9.37
N HIS A 49 -13.34 -2.51 9.40
CA HIS A 49 -13.41 -1.35 10.28
C HIS A 49 -14.62 -0.50 9.85
N ASN A 50 -15.77 -0.79 10.44
CA ASN A 50 -16.95 0.05 10.37
C ASN A 50 -16.62 1.42 10.96
N PHE A 51 -16.24 2.36 10.10
CA PHE A 51 -15.90 3.73 10.49
C PHE A 51 -17.18 4.51 10.83
N ALA A 52 -17.73 4.23 12.02
CA ALA A 52 -18.81 5.01 12.59
C ALA A 52 -18.39 6.48 12.65
N ARG A 53 -19.27 7.39 12.22
CA ARG A 53 -18.99 8.83 12.17
C ARG A 53 -18.95 9.44 13.58
N GLY A 54 -17.82 9.28 14.25
CA GLY A 54 -17.51 9.86 15.56
C GLY A 54 -16.78 11.21 15.47
N ILE A 55 -17.23 12.15 14.62
CA ILE A 55 -16.73 13.53 14.69
C ILE A 55 -17.47 14.23 15.84
N THR A 56 -17.02 13.96 17.07
CA THR A 56 -17.43 14.71 18.25
C THR A 56 -16.79 16.10 18.17
N ILE A 57 -17.46 17.03 17.51
CA ILE A 57 -17.05 18.44 17.53
C ILE A 57 -17.12 18.91 18.98
N ALA A 58 -15.96 19.23 19.56
CA ALA A 58 -15.84 19.73 20.93
C ALA A 58 -16.30 21.19 21.02
N ASN A 59 -17.61 21.42 20.81
CA ASN A 59 -18.24 22.71 21.03
C ASN A 59 -18.18 23.04 22.53
N LYS A 60 -17.17 23.81 22.90
CA LYS A 60 -16.97 24.34 24.25
C LYS A 60 -18.07 25.35 24.56
N SER A 61 -19.17 24.88 25.11
CA SER A 61 -20.32 25.70 25.51
C SER A 61 -19.94 26.67 26.63
N LEU A 62 -19.79 27.94 26.29
CA LEU A 62 -19.88 29.03 27.25
C LEU A 62 -21.36 29.22 27.60
N SER A 63 -21.68 29.12 28.90
CA SER A 63 -23.01 29.39 29.41
C SER A 63 -23.30 30.90 29.39
N GLY A 64 -24.49 31.29 28.93
CA GLY A 64 -24.93 32.68 28.87
C GLY A 64 -26.39 32.76 28.43
N ASN A 65 -27.29 33.14 29.35
CA ASN A 65 -28.72 33.24 29.09
C ASN A 65 -29.06 34.52 28.31
N ASN A 66 -29.95 34.46 27.31
CA ASN A 66 -31.35 34.92 27.50
C ASN A 66 -32.24 34.87 26.24
N SER A 67 -33.49 34.46 26.49
CA SER A 67 -34.77 34.87 25.86
C SER A 67 -34.89 35.30 24.38
N LYS A 68 -35.76 34.55 23.67
CA LYS A 68 -36.97 34.99 22.94
C LYS A 68 -36.94 35.45 21.46
N GLU A 69 -38.02 34.97 20.81
CA GLU A 69 -38.86 35.57 19.76
C GLU A 69 -38.40 35.61 18.27
N HIS A 70 -39.35 35.17 17.44
CA HIS A 70 -39.72 35.56 16.06
C HIS A 70 -38.92 36.71 15.40
N ASP A 71 -38.64 36.69 14.09
CA ASP A 71 -39.64 36.46 13.03
C ASP A 71 -39.05 36.12 11.64
N THR A 72 -39.91 35.94 10.63
CA THR A 72 -39.52 35.73 9.21
C THR A 72 -39.35 37.02 8.40
N LEU A 73 -38.35 37.13 7.50
CA LEU A 73 -38.56 37.67 6.13
C LEU A 73 -37.41 37.47 5.10
N ASN A 74 -37.87 37.32 3.86
CA ASN A 74 -37.30 37.38 2.51
C ASN A 74 -36.15 38.37 2.13
N THR A 75 -35.16 37.84 1.38
CA THR A 75 -34.81 38.20 -0.03
C THR A 75 -33.91 39.43 -0.42
N THR A 76 -32.99 39.14 -1.38
CA THR A 76 -32.32 40.00 -2.42
C THR A 76 -31.10 40.93 -2.17
N ASN A 77 -30.07 40.70 -3.04
CA ASN A 77 -29.28 41.64 -3.89
C ASN A 77 -28.06 42.47 -3.40
N GLN A 78 -26.92 42.26 -4.11
CA GLN A 78 -25.94 43.23 -4.70
C GLN A 78 -25.15 44.15 -3.71
N THR A 79 -23.94 44.69 -3.92
CA THR A 79 -22.98 45.02 -5.02
C THR A 79 -21.51 44.76 -4.55
N VAL A 80 -20.38 44.65 -5.32
CA VAL A 80 -19.72 45.44 -6.42
C VAL A 80 -19.02 46.74 -5.90
N LEU A 81 -17.71 47.04 -6.08
CA LEU A 81 -16.61 46.35 -6.82
C LEU A 81 -15.14 46.32 -6.20
N PRO A 82 -14.14 47.26 -6.34
CA PRO A 82 -12.72 46.84 -6.59
C PRO A 82 -11.50 47.61 -5.95
N ILE A 83 -10.27 47.22 -6.39
CA ILE A 83 -8.90 47.84 -6.31
C ILE A 83 -8.23 47.98 -4.90
N ASP A 84 -6.90 48.09 -4.71
CA ASP A 84 -5.77 48.37 -5.64
C ASP A 84 -4.41 47.67 -5.29
N SER A 85 -3.29 48.22 -5.77
CA SER A 85 -1.91 47.70 -5.87
C SER A 85 -0.88 48.69 -5.25
N GLU A 86 0.45 48.58 -5.28
CA GLU A 86 1.46 47.69 -5.92
C GLU A 86 2.75 47.73 -5.04
N ALA A 87 3.95 47.55 -5.64
CA ALA A 87 5.30 47.98 -5.21
C ALA A 87 6.27 46.90 -4.67
N GLN A 88 7.58 47.17 -4.85
CA GLN A 88 8.63 46.15 -4.91
C GLN A 88 10.02 46.74 -4.53
N LYS A 89 11.00 45.85 -4.21
CA LYS A 89 12.47 46.11 -4.14
C LYS A 89 12.98 46.95 -2.94
N PRO A 90 14.30 46.97 -2.63
CA PRO A 90 15.45 46.47 -3.41
C PRO A 90 16.28 45.32 -2.80
N ILE A 91 17.22 44.83 -3.63
CA ILE A 91 18.28 43.87 -3.32
C ILE A 91 19.60 44.65 -3.19
N ILE A 92 20.52 44.21 -2.32
CA ILE A 92 21.92 44.67 -2.29
C ILE A 92 22.85 43.46 -2.43
N LEU A 93 23.83 43.54 -3.34
CA LEU A 93 24.96 42.59 -3.43
C LEU A 93 26.17 43.15 -2.66
N LEU A 94 26.94 42.26 -2.04
CA LEU A 94 28.38 42.41 -1.83
C LEU A 94 29.09 41.08 -2.13
N ASN A 95 30.40 41.16 -2.42
CA ASN A 95 31.16 40.09 -3.08
C ASN A 95 32.11 39.31 -2.14
N SER A 96 32.81 38.33 -2.73
CA SER A 96 33.84 37.44 -2.16
C SER A 96 35.02 38.20 -1.47
N GLN A 97 35.85 37.59 -0.59
CA GLN A 97 36.57 36.32 -0.74
C GLN A 97 36.92 35.57 0.59
N ASN A 98 37.31 34.30 0.44
CA ASN A 98 38.10 33.38 1.28
C ASN A 98 38.53 33.79 2.71
N VAL A 99 38.40 32.83 3.66
CA VAL A 99 39.54 32.28 4.43
C VAL A 99 39.17 30.93 5.10
N SER A 100 40.21 30.11 5.36
CA SER A 100 40.31 28.79 6.04
C SER A 100 39.09 28.04 6.60
N SER A 101 39.15 26.71 6.42
CA SER A 101 38.32 25.68 7.07
C SER A 101 38.49 25.57 8.59
N GLU A 102 37.37 25.41 9.31
CA GLU A 102 37.31 24.69 10.59
C GLU A 102 36.30 23.53 10.52
N HIS A 103 36.49 22.51 11.36
CA HIS A 103 35.89 21.18 11.17
C HIS A 103 34.82 20.88 12.25
N ASP A 104 33.65 21.53 12.14
CA ASP A 104 32.54 21.44 13.11
C ASP A 104 31.96 20.01 13.22
N GLN A 105 32.34 19.29 14.28
CA GLN A 105 31.89 17.91 14.56
C GLN A 105 30.45 17.88 15.11
N ARG A 106 29.46 17.98 14.23
CA ARG A 106 28.05 17.81 14.64
C ARG A 106 27.70 16.35 14.92
N ASN A 107 27.42 16.07 16.20
CA ASN A 107 27.00 14.76 16.71
C ASN A 107 25.80 14.17 15.96
N ASN A 108 26.07 13.16 15.14
CA ASN A 108 25.02 12.31 14.54
C ASN A 108 24.51 11.28 15.56
N ASN A 109 23.72 11.74 16.55
CA ASN A 109 22.90 10.87 17.40
C ASN A 109 21.71 10.29 16.61
N SER A 110 22.02 9.53 15.56
CA SER A 110 21.07 8.59 14.97
C SER A 110 20.86 7.44 15.94
N LEU A 111 19.60 7.12 16.26
CA LEU A 111 19.24 6.00 17.13
C LEU A 111 19.49 4.68 16.40
N LEU A 112 20.73 4.20 16.49
CA LEU A 112 21.13 2.84 16.14
C LEU A 112 20.29 1.84 16.94
N ARG A 113 19.22 1.31 16.31
CA ARG A 113 18.41 0.23 16.87
C ARG A 113 19.32 -0.97 17.19
N PRO A 114 19.17 -1.62 18.36
CA PRO A 114 19.91 -2.84 18.67
C PRO A 114 19.71 -3.92 17.59
N LEU A 115 20.79 -4.63 17.26
CA LEU A 115 20.74 -5.77 16.35
C LEU A 115 19.92 -6.91 16.98
N GLN A 116 18.68 -7.09 16.52
CA GLN A 116 17.88 -8.27 16.83
C GLN A 116 18.46 -9.46 16.08
N SER A 117 19.15 -10.34 16.81
CA SER A 117 19.79 -11.53 16.24
C SER A 117 18.75 -12.58 15.86
N ILE A 118 18.80 -13.06 14.62
CA ILE A 118 17.95 -14.16 14.16
C ILE A 118 18.61 -15.46 14.62
N LYS A 119 18.00 -16.16 15.57
CA LYS A 119 18.41 -17.52 15.97
C LYS A 119 17.89 -18.53 14.96
N ARG A 120 18.77 -19.39 14.44
CA ARG A 120 18.38 -20.63 13.75
C ARG A 120 17.94 -21.69 14.75
N GLU A 121 17.18 -22.68 14.30
CA GLU A 121 16.81 -23.86 15.10
C GLU A 121 18.06 -24.63 15.57
N ASN A 122 19.14 -24.61 14.78
CA ASN A 122 20.45 -25.17 15.14
C ASN A 122 21.31 -24.21 16.00
N GLY A 123 20.70 -23.29 16.76
CA GLY A 123 21.36 -22.42 17.75
C GLY A 123 22.24 -21.27 17.20
N ALA A 124 22.74 -21.38 15.96
CA ALA A 124 23.56 -20.35 15.34
C ALA A 124 22.82 -19.01 15.17
N THR A 125 23.41 -17.93 15.66
CA THR A 125 22.90 -16.56 15.49
C THR A 125 23.36 -15.96 14.17
N VAL A 126 22.43 -15.57 13.31
CA VAL A 126 22.73 -14.76 12.12
C VAL A 126 22.99 -13.32 12.57
N SER A 127 24.24 -12.87 12.43
CA SER A 127 24.71 -11.50 12.73
C SER A 127 25.06 -10.69 11.48
N VAL A 128 25.14 -11.35 10.32
CA VAL A 128 25.53 -10.76 9.04
C VAL A 128 24.34 -10.00 8.46
N ARG A 129 24.50 -8.71 8.12
CA ARG A 129 23.50 -7.98 7.33
C ARG A 129 23.50 -8.48 5.89
N CYS A 130 22.35 -8.47 5.24
CA CYS A 130 22.28 -8.68 3.81
C CYS A 130 23.17 -7.63 3.12
N LYS A 131 23.90 -8.05 2.08
CA LYS A 131 24.55 -7.10 1.17
C LYS A 131 23.47 -6.20 0.59
N GLU A 132 23.79 -4.93 0.32
CA GLU A 132 22.90 -4.14 -0.53
C GLU A 132 22.79 -4.83 -1.89
N PRO A 133 21.62 -4.83 -2.56
CA PRO A 133 21.48 -5.49 -3.86
C PRO A 133 22.42 -4.80 -4.84
N GLN A 134 23.52 -5.47 -5.17
CA GLN A 134 24.54 -4.89 -6.03
C GLN A 134 23.98 -4.84 -7.45
N TYR A 135 24.32 -3.76 -8.16
CA TYR A 135 23.99 -3.63 -9.57
C TYR A 135 24.92 -4.56 -10.37
N ASP A 136 24.53 -5.83 -10.50
CA ASP A 136 25.14 -6.78 -11.43
C ASP A 136 24.49 -6.58 -12.81
N GLU A 137 25.30 -6.29 -13.82
CA GLU A 137 24.82 -6.06 -15.18
C GLU A 137 24.24 -7.31 -15.85
N ASN A 138 24.56 -8.50 -15.32
CA ASN A 138 24.12 -9.80 -15.82
C ASN A 138 22.72 -10.20 -15.31
N GLU A 139 22.17 -9.51 -14.30
CA GLU A 139 20.88 -9.87 -13.71
C GLU A 139 19.65 -9.39 -14.51
N GLY A 140 19.80 -8.83 -15.72
CA GLY A 140 18.66 -8.43 -16.55
C GLY A 140 18.97 -8.35 -18.04
N PRO A 141 17.95 -8.45 -18.93
CA PRO A 141 16.51 -8.42 -18.63
C PRO A 141 15.93 -9.79 -18.20
N ILE A 142 14.65 -9.80 -17.80
CA ILE A 142 13.86 -11.01 -17.51
C ILE A 142 12.57 -11.08 -18.33
N THR A 143 12.08 -12.30 -18.55
CA THR A 143 10.79 -12.60 -19.17
C THR A 143 9.79 -13.04 -18.08
N PRO A 144 8.69 -12.29 -17.83
CA PRO A 144 7.67 -12.71 -16.88
C PRO A 144 6.89 -13.95 -17.36
N ASN A 145 6.47 -14.80 -16.43
CA ASN A 145 5.54 -15.89 -16.71
C ASN A 145 4.10 -15.34 -16.69
N THR A 146 3.49 -15.16 -17.86
CA THR A 146 2.11 -14.66 -17.99
C THR A 146 1.05 -15.78 -18.06
N THR A 147 1.39 -17.00 -17.66
CA THR A 147 0.45 -18.14 -17.62
C THR A 147 -0.57 -17.95 -16.50
N LEU A 148 -1.86 -17.96 -16.86
CA LEU A 148 -2.98 -17.86 -15.92
C LEU A 148 -3.17 -19.17 -15.15
N GLU A 149 -3.26 -19.08 -13.83
CA GLU A 149 -3.62 -20.18 -12.92
C GLU A 149 -4.76 -19.76 -11.99
N SER A 150 -5.36 -20.71 -11.26
CA SER A 150 -6.17 -20.39 -10.09
C SER A 150 -5.30 -19.84 -8.95
N LEU A 151 -5.92 -19.08 -8.04
CA LEU A 151 -5.22 -18.54 -6.88
C LEU A 151 -4.70 -19.66 -5.95
N ASP A 152 -5.37 -20.81 -5.91
CA ASP A 152 -5.00 -21.96 -5.08
C ASP A 152 -3.68 -22.61 -5.56
N ILE A 153 -3.44 -22.64 -6.87
CA ILE A 153 -2.17 -23.10 -7.46
C ILE A 153 -1.05 -22.12 -7.10
N VAL A 154 -1.29 -20.81 -7.23
CA VAL A 154 -0.32 -19.76 -6.88
C VAL A 154 -0.01 -19.75 -5.37
N GLU A 155 -1.02 -20.01 -4.54
CA GLU A 155 -0.85 -20.24 -3.11
C GLU A 155 0.02 -21.49 -2.86
N ALA A 156 -0.29 -22.63 -3.46
CA ALA A 156 0.50 -23.86 -3.27
C ALA A 156 1.96 -23.72 -3.73
N GLU A 157 2.23 -22.99 -4.81
CA GLU A 157 3.57 -22.67 -5.29
C GLU A 157 4.37 -21.78 -4.30
N LEU A 158 3.72 -20.78 -3.70
CA LEU A 158 4.40 -19.73 -2.94
C LEU A 158 4.34 -19.89 -1.42
N ALA A 159 3.37 -20.61 -0.88
CA ALA A 159 3.20 -20.79 0.57
C ALA A 159 4.42 -21.39 1.28
N PRO A 160 5.20 -22.34 0.73
CA PRO A 160 6.44 -22.82 1.35
C PRO A 160 7.54 -21.77 1.47
N LEU A 161 7.47 -20.68 0.69
CA LEU A 161 8.47 -19.62 0.63
C LEU A 161 8.06 -18.36 1.42
N LEU A 162 6.85 -18.31 1.96
CA LEU A 162 6.22 -17.09 2.47
C LEU A 162 5.66 -17.25 3.88
N LYS A 163 5.93 -16.23 4.71
CA LYS A 163 5.32 -16.05 6.03
C LYS A 163 3.85 -15.58 5.86
N PRO A 164 2.93 -15.94 6.76
CA PRO A 164 1.50 -15.65 6.63
C PRO A 164 1.15 -14.20 6.28
N GLY A 165 0.20 -14.01 5.37
CA GLY A 165 -0.15 -12.71 4.80
C GLY A 165 0.92 -12.20 3.84
N GLY A 166 1.36 -13.03 2.89
CA GLY A 166 2.24 -12.65 1.78
C GLY A 166 3.53 -11.90 2.17
N ALA A 167 4.20 -12.34 3.24
CA ALA A 167 5.41 -11.69 3.74
C ALA A 167 6.67 -12.55 3.54
N PHE A 168 7.80 -11.90 3.24
CA PHE A 168 9.10 -12.54 3.07
C PHE A 168 10.18 -11.82 3.86
N GLN A 169 11.23 -12.57 4.24
CA GLN A 169 12.45 -12.09 4.84
C GLN A 169 13.54 -13.15 4.63
N PRO A 170 14.77 -12.77 4.23
CA PRO A 170 15.89 -13.71 4.13
C PRO A 170 16.17 -14.50 5.42
N HIS A 171 16.69 -15.72 5.28
CA HIS A 171 16.96 -16.66 6.39
C HIS A 171 18.46 -16.78 6.72
N ASP A 172 19.30 -16.20 5.87
CA ASP A 172 20.76 -16.24 5.87
C ASP A 172 21.38 -14.90 6.30
N CYS A 173 20.64 -13.80 6.18
CA CYS A 173 21.12 -12.45 6.47
C CYS A 173 20.04 -11.54 7.09
N ILE A 174 20.45 -10.52 7.85
CA ILE A 174 19.56 -9.51 8.41
C ILE A 174 19.26 -8.45 7.34
N PRO A 175 18.00 -8.27 6.90
CA PRO A 175 17.64 -7.28 5.88
C PRO A 175 17.92 -5.85 6.36
N LYS A 176 18.32 -4.98 5.43
CA LYS A 176 18.49 -3.54 5.69
C LYS A 176 17.17 -2.78 5.54
N GLU A 177 16.42 -3.09 4.49
CA GLU A 177 15.20 -2.37 4.08
C GLU A 177 13.95 -3.22 4.41
N HIS A 178 12.95 -2.60 5.04
CA HIS A 178 11.62 -3.20 5.22
C HIS A 178 10.60 -2.48 4.34
N VAL A 179 10.01 -3.21 3.39
CA VAL A 179 9.26 -2.66 2.27
C VAL A 179 7.79 -3.10 2.28
N ALA A 180 6.87 -2.15 2.35
CA ALA A 180 5.44 -2.39 2.14
C ALA A 180 5.09 -2.19 0.65
N ILE A 181 4.62 -3.26 -0.01
CA ILE A 181 4.12 -3.19 -1.40
C ILE A 181 2.61 -2.98 -1.35
N VAL A 182 2.15 -1.76 -1.59
CA VAL A 182 0.73 -1.38 -1.53
C VAL A 182 0.10 -1.47 -2.92
N VAL A 183 -0.83 -2.41 -3.08
CA VAL A 183 -1.49 -2.74 -4.35
C VAL A 183 -2.99 -2.39 -4.26
N PRO A 184 -3.45 -1.27 -4.84
CA PRO A 184 -4.86 -0.94 -4.91
C PRO A 184 -5.57 -1.90 -5.87
N PHE A 185 -6.69 -2.49 -5.45
CA PHE A 185 -7.29 -3.63 -6.16
C PHE A 185 -8.82 -3.59 -6.20
N ARG A 186 -9.41 -4.13 -7.27
CA ARG A 186 -10.80 -4.59 -7.35
C ARG A 186 -10.98 -5.39 -8.63
N ASP A 187 -11.68 -6.54 -8.59
CA ASP A 187 -12.13 -7.32 -9.76
C ASP A 187 -11.05 -7.73 -10.80
N ARG A 188 -9.75 -7.63 -10.47
CA ARG A 188 -8.62 -7.97 -11.36
C ARG A 188 -7.95 -9.31 -11.01
N TYR A 189 -8.72 -10.30 -10.59
CA TYR A 189 -8.21 -11.58 -10.06
C TYR A 189 -7.25 -12.33 -11.03
N ALA A 190 -7.50 -12.27 -12.34
CA ALA A 190 -6.62 -12.85 -13.35
C ALA A 190 -5.27 -12.10 -13.52
N HIS A 191 -5.23 -10.79 -13.22
CA HIS A 191 -3.96 -10.05 -13.14
C HIS A 191 -3.25 -10.34 -11.82
N LEU A 192 -3.99 -10.50 -10.72
CA LEU A 192 -3.46 -10.79 -9.39
C LEU A 192 -2.68 -12.12 -9.34
N THR A 193 -3.19 -13.20 -9.93
CA THR A 193 -2.47 -14.50 -9.93
C THR A 193 -1.14 -14.42 -10.68
N VAL A 194 -1.13 -13.77 -11.86
CA VAL A 194 0.10 -13.50 -12.63
C VAL A 194 1.05 -12.57 -11.86
N PHE A 195 0.53 -11.48 -11.27
CA PHE A 195 1.31 -10.55 -10.46
C PHE A 195 2.02 -11.25 -9.31
N LEU A 196 1.30 -12.04 -8.50
CA LEU A 196 1.86 -12.75 -7.35
C LEU A 196 2.93 -13.76 -7.75
N ARG A 197 2.71 -14.59 -8.79
CA ARG A 197 3.71 -15.55 -9.31
C ARG A 197 5.02 -14.90 -9.73
N ASN A 198 4.97 -13.69 -10.29
CA ASN A 198 6.17 -13.00 -10.79
C ASN A 198 6.83 -12.13 -9.71
N ILE A 199 6.04 -11.36 -8.95
CA ILE A 199 6.58 -10.36 -8.04
C ILE A 199 7.20 -10.99 -6.79
N HIS A 200 6.68 -12.12 -6.31
CA HIS A 200 7.23 -12.76 -5.11
C HIS A 200 8.68 -13.26 -5.33
N PRO A 201 8.98 -14.08 -6.36
CA PRO A 201 10.35 -14.47 -6.69
C PRO A 201 11.25 -13.29 -7.07
N PHE A 202 10.72 -12.27 -7.75
CA PHE A 202 11.45 -11.05 -8.11
C PHE A 202 11.95 -10.30 -6.85
N LEU A 203 11.07 -10.07 -5.87
CA LEU A 203 11.43 -9.39 -4.62
C LEU A 203 12.31 -10.23 -3.71
N MET A 204 12.15 -11.57 -3.71
CA MET A 204 13.01 -12.49 -2.94
C MET A 204 14.49 -12.37 -3.35
N LYS A 205 14.78 -12.30 -4.65
CA LYS A 205 16.16 -12.11 -5.17
C LYS A 205 16.82 -10.83 -4.69
N GLN A 206 16.05 -9.79 -4.38
CA GLN A 206 16.58 -8.52 -3.89
C GLN A 206 16.93 -8.54 -2.39
N HIS A 207 16.80 -9.68 -1.70
CA HIS A 207 17.19 -9.87 -0.28
C HIS A 207 16.60 -8.82 0.70
N ILE A 208 15.44 -8.25 0.36
CA ILE A 208 14.68 -7.31 1.19
C ILE A 208 13.67 -8.06 2.09
N ALA A 209 13.32 -7.48 3.23
CA ALA A 209 12.11 -7.88 3.94
C ALA A 209 10.91 -7.13 3.35
N TYR A 210 9.84 -7.84 3.01
CA TYR A 210 8.66 -7.22 2.44
C TYR A 210 7.35 -7.89 2.86
N ARG A 211 6.25 -7.15 2.71
CA ARG A 211 4.88 -7.69 2.68
C ARG A 211 4.10 -7.01 1.57
N ILE A 212 3.31 -7.79 0.85
CA ILE A 212 2.31 -7.26 -0.09
C ILE A 212 1.03 -6.94 0.67
N PHE A 213 0.43 -5.79 0.38
CA PHE A 213 -0.80 -5.29 0.96
C PHE A 213 -1.81 -5.04 -0.16
N LEU A 214 -2.69 -6.02 -0.38
CA LEU A 214 -3.76 -5.93 -1.37
C LEU A 214 -4.93 -5.13 -0.77
N ILE A 215 -5.20 -3.94 -1.30
CA ILE A 215 -6.23 -3.04 -0.78
C ILE A 215 -7.45 -3.10 -1.71
N GLU A 216 -8.34 -4.06 -1.42
CA GLU A 216 -9.56 -4.26 -2.21
C GLU A 216 -10.61 -3.17 -1.95
N GLN A 217 -11.05 -2.48 -3.00
CA GLN A 217 -12.20 -1.59 -2.94
C GLN A 217 -13.49 -2.38 -3.12
N THR A 218 -14.46 -2.18 -2.22
CA THR A 218 -15.80 -2.74 -2.39
C THR A 218 -16.57 -2.07 -3.55
N ASN A 219 -17.62 -2.75 -4.00
CA ASN A 219 -18.47 -2.29 -5.09
C ASN A 219 -19.42 -1.14 -4.71
N GLY A 220 -19.97 -0.46 -5.71
CA GLY A 220 -20.92 0.66 -5.55
C GLY A 220 -20.36 2.08 -5.72
N LYS A 221 -19.04 2.23 -5.95
CA LYS A 221 -18.41 3.50 -6.35
C LYS A 221 -17.38 3.30 -7.46
N ALA A 222 -17.08 4.36 -8.22
CA ALA A 222 -15.92 4.38 -9.11
C ALA A 222 -14.63 4.08 -8.33
N PHE A 223 -13.63 3.53 -9.02
CA PHE A 223 -12.35 3.16 -8.40
C PHE A 223 -11.59 4.42 -7.96
N ASN A 224 -10.93 4.37 -6.80
CA ASN A 224 -10.15 5.48 -6.24
C ASN A 224 -8.77 4.97 -5.81
N ARG A 225 -7.89 4.85 -6.81
CA ARG A 225 -6.52 4.33 -6.70
C ARG A 225 -5.73 5.01 -5.58
N ALA A 226 -5.77 6.33 -5.52
CA ALA A 226 -5.10 7.15 -4.51
C ALA A 226 -5.60 6.90 -3.07
N ALA A 227 -6.92 6.83 -2.85
CA ALA A 227 -7.45 6.57 -1.51
C ALA A 227 -7.10 5.17 -1.02
N LEU A 228 -7.05 4.16 -1.91
CA LEU A 228 -6.62 2.81 -1.57
C LEU A 228 -5.12 2.76 -1.23
N MET A 229 -4.28 3.54 -1.92
CA MET A 229 -2.86 3.71 -1.58
C MET A 229 -2.67 4.38 -0.20
N ASN A 230 -3.46 5.41 0.11
CA ASN A 230 -3.49 6.04 1.44
C ASN A 230 -3.94 5.06 2.55
N ILE A 231 -4.98 4.26 2.30
CA ILE A 231 -5.45 3.22 3.22
C ILE A 231 -4.34 2.18 3.45
N GLY A 232 -3.72 1.66 2.38
CA GLY A 232 -2.66 0.68 2.50
C GLY A 232 -1.43 1.17 3.28
N PHE A 233 -1.06 2.45 3.12
CA PHE A 233 -0.03 3.08 3.95
C PHE A 233 -0.37 3.04 5.44
N LEU A 234 -1.60 3.43 5.80
CA LEU A 234 -2.06 3.47 7.20
C LEU A 234 -2.23 2.07 7.81
N GLU A 235 -2.80 1.12 7.09
CA GLU A 235 -3.02 -0.25 7.56
C GLU A 235 -1.68 -1.01 7.70
N ALA A 236 -0.74 -0.82 6.78
CA ALA A 236 0.59 -1.44 6.86
C ALA A 236 1.36 -0.98 8.11
N LEU A 237 1.26 0.30 8.51
CA LEU A 237 1.92 0.84 9.70
C LEU A 237 1.36 0.30 11.02
N LYS A 238 0.12 -0.21 11.06
CA LYS A 238 -0.42 -0.92 12.25
C LYS A 238 0.30 -2.25 12.52
N ILE A 239 0.94 -2.81 11.49
CA ILE A 239 1.52 -4.15 11.48
C ILE A 239 3.03 -4.13 11.70
N PHE A 240 3.73 -3.14 11.12
CA PHE A 240 5.18 -2.99 11.26
C PHE A 240 5.58 -1.53 10.94
N PRO A 241 6.62 -0.96 11.58
CA PRO A 241 7.11 0.38 11.27
C PRO A 241 7.97 0.38 10.00
N TRP A 242 7.34 0.13 8.84
CA TRP A 242 7.99 0.05 7.52
C TRP A 242 8.82 1.31 7.21
N ASP A 243 9.95 1.08 6.53
CA ASP A 243 10.90 2.12 6.14
C ASP A 243 10.56 2.68 4.74
N CYS A 244 10.14 1.78 3.83
CA CYS A 244 9.86 2.06 2.43
C CYS A 244 8.46 1.59 2.01
N PHE A 245 7.81 2.38 1.15
CA PHE A 245 6.52 2.06 0.53
C PHE A 245 6.65 2.05 -0.99
N ILE A 246 6.24 0.95 -1.62
CA ILE A 246 6.08 0.85 -3.08
C ILE A 246 4.59 0.86 -3.38
N PHE A 247 4.11 1.86 -4.09
CA PHE A 247 2.74 1.94 -4.59
C PHE A 247 2.69 1.36 -5.99
N HIS A 248 1.87 0.34 -6.22
CA HIS A 248 2.05 -0.57 -7.35
C HIS A 248 0.74 -1.02 -8.00
N ASP A 249 0.59 -0.76 -9.30
CA ASP A 249 -0.56 -1.25 -10.06
C ASP A 249 -0.44 -2.76 -10.35
N VAL A 250 -1.55 -3.50 -10.19
CA VAL A 250 -1.57 -4.97 -10.22
C VAL A 250 -1.34 -5.57 -11.61
N ASP A 251 -1.46 -4.77 -12.66
CA ASP A 251 -1.24 -5.18 -14.06
C ASP A 251 0.15 -4.83 -14.59
N LEU A 252 1.05 -4.26 -13.77
CA LEU A 252 2.44 -3.99 -14.17
C LEU A 252 3.41 -5.08 -13.66
N LEU A 253 4.30 -5.56 -14.54
CA LEU A 253 5.35 -6.53 -14.21
C LEU A 253 6.74 -5.97 -14.59
N PRO A 254 7.73 -5.94 -13.68
CA PRO A 254 9.08 -5.49 -14.00
C PRO A 254 9.80 -6.46 -14.96
N LEU A 255 10.62 -5.93 -15.85
CA LEU A 255 11.33 -6.68 -16.91
C LEU A 255 12.86 -6.75 -16.69
N ASP A 256 13.35 -6.34 -15.52
CA ASP A 256 14.78 -6.32 -15.19
C ASP A 256 14.98 -6.40 -13.66
N ASN A 257 15.78 -7.35 -13.15
CA ASN A 257 15.98 -7.50 -11.70
C ASN A 257 16.73 -6.30 -11.09
N ARG A 258 17.50 -5.54 -11.90
CA ARG A 258 18.29 -4.37 -11.47
C ARG A 258 17.41 -3.16 -11.10
N ASN A 259 16.11 -3.23 -11.37
CA ASN A 259 15.12 -2.26 -10.91
C ASN A 259 14.76 -2.56 -9.44
N LEU A 260 15.51 -2.00 -8.50
CA LEU A 260 15.38 -2.32 -7.06
C LEU A 260 14.13 -1.70 -6.42
N TYR A 261 13.35 -2.53 -5.74
CA TYR A 261 12.13 -2.17 -4.99
C TYR A 261 12.49 -1.67 -3.58
N THR A 262 13.36 -0.67 -3.55
CA THR A 262 13.83 0.03 -2.37
C THR A 262 13.72 1.54 -2.58
N CYS A 263 13.67 2.29 -1.48
CA CYS A 263 13.45 3.74 -1.51
C CYS A 263 14.79 4.49 -1.46
N PRO A 264 15.19 5.23 -2.51
CA PRO A 264 16.37 6.07 -2.44
C PRO A 264 16.09 7.37 -1.66
N ARG A 265 17.09 8.25 -1.56
CA ARG A 265 17.03 9.56 -0.87
C ARG A 265 16.03 10.59 -1.46
N GLN A 266 15.22 10.18 -2.43
CA GLN A 266 14.23 10.96 -3.17
C GLN A 266 13.07 10.03 -3.56
N PRO A 267 11.86 10.52 -3.82
CA PRO A 267 10.79 9.71 -4.42
C PRO A 267 11.28 9.11 -5.75
N ARG A 268 10.90 7.88 -6.07
CA ARG A 268 11.28 7.19 -7.32
C ARG A 268 10.05 6.83 -8.13
N HIS A 269 10.02 7.23 -9.40
CA HIS A 269 9.12 6.63 -10.38
C HIS A 269 9.81 5.42 -11.00
N MET A 270 9.21 4.24 -10.87
CA MET A 270 9.81 2.96 -11.25
C MET A 270 9.39 2.53 -12.65
N SER A 271 8.11 2.71 -13.01
CA SER A 271 7.54 2.33 -14.32
C SER A 271 7.86 3.32 -15.45
N VAL A 272 9.14 3.65 -15.64
CA VAL A 272 9.63 4.65 -16.62
C VAL A 272 9.34 4.23 -18.07
N SER A 273 9.33 2.93 -18.35
CA SER A 273 9.40 2.37 -19.71
C SER A 273 8.43 1.20 -19.86
N ILE A 274 7.16 1.50 -20.16
CA ILE A 274 6.08 0.50 -20.28
C ILE A 274 5.91 0.05 -21.74
N ASP A 275 5.74 -1.24 -21.99
CA ASP A 275 5.57 -1.85 -23.32
C ASP A 275 4.40 -1.27 -24.13
N THR A 276 3.22 -1.12 -23.53
CA THR A 276 2.02 -0.51 -24.14
C THR A 276 2.20 0.98 -24.47
N LEU A 277 3.24 1.61 -23.93
CA LEU A 277 3.66 2.99 -24.21
C LEU A 277 4.91 3.03 -25.11
N ASN A 278 5.18 1.94 -25.85
CA ASN A 278 6.32 1.75 -26.74
C ASN A 278 7.68 1.92 -26.05
N PHE A 279 7.78 1.56 -24.76
CA PHE A 279 8.98 1.74 -23.93
C PHE A 279 9.47 3.20 -23.85
N LYS A 280 8.54 4.15 -23.84
CA LYS A 280 8.80 5.59 -23.69
C LYS A 280 8.10 6.15 -22.46
N LEU A 281 8.78 7.07 -21.77
CA LEU A 281 8.18 7.87 -20.70
C LEU A 281 7.20 8.89 -21.32
N PRO A 282 5.90 8.90 -20.94
CA PRO A 282 4.92 9.78 -21.58
C PRO A 282 5.23 11.28 -21.43
N TYR A 283 5.65 11.70 -20.23
CA TYR A 283 6.02 13.09 -19.92
C TYR A 283 6.85 13.15 -18.62
N ARG A 284 7.58 14.25 -18.41
CA ARG A 284 8.63 14.34 -17.36
C ARG A 284 8.12 14.26 -15.92
N SER A 285 6.88 14.68 -15.64
CA SER A 285 6.28 14.68 -14.29
C SER A 285 5.59 13.37 -13.89
N ILE A 286 5.30 12.46 -14.82
CA ILE A 286 4.47 11.26 -14.54
C ILE A 286 5.00 10.45 -13.33
N PHE A 287 4.07 10.08 -12.44
CA PHE A 287 4.39 9.35 -11.19
C PHE A 287 3.49 8.12 -10.96
N GLY A 288 2.57 7.83 -11.90
CA GLY A 288 1.68 6.67 -11.87
C GLY A 288 2.36 5.34 -12.17
N GLY A 289 1.57 4.27 -12.31
CA GLY A 289 2.09 2.91 -12.48
C GLY A 289 2.70 2.37 -11.19
N VAL A 290 4.02 2.46 -11.07
CA VAL A 290 4.80 2.01 -9.91
C VAL A 290 5.70 3.12 -9.40
N SER A 291 5.61 3.44 -8.11
CA SER A 291 6.45 4.44 -7.46
C SER A 291 6.91 4.02 -6.05
N ALA A 292 8.06 4.52 -5.62
CA ALA A 292 8.64 4.28 -4.30
C ALA A 292 8.80 5.58 -3.50
N MET A 293 8.40 5.55 -2.24
CA MET A 293 8.51 6.67 -1.29
C MET A 293 8.87 6.15 0.10
N THR A 294 9.81 6.80 0.80
CA THR A 294 10.00 6.51 2.23
C THR A 294 8.76 6.93 3.00
N ARG A 295 8.59 6.36 4.20
CA ARG A 295 7.54 6.79 5.14
C ARG A 295 7.53 8.31 5.33
N GLU A 296 8.71 8.91 5.45
CA GLU A 296 8.93 10.34 5.67
C GLU A 296 8.52 11.17 4.45
N HIS A 297 8.86 10.75 3.23
CA HIS A 297 8.41 11.42 2.01
C HIS A 297 6.88 11.43 1.92
N PHE A 298 6.22 10.32 2.29
CA PHE A 298 4.76 10.18 2.20
C PHE A 298 4.01 11.02 3.25
N GLN A 299 4.56 11.07 4.47
CA GLN A 299 4.04 11.92 5.55
C GLN A 299 4.23 13.41 5.23
N LEU A 300 5.39 13.80 4.67
CA LEU A 300 5.70 15.18 4.30
C LEU A 300 4.73 15.78 3.28
N VAL A 301 4.22 14.97 2.33
CA VAL A 301 3.23 15.40 1.33
C VAL A 301 1.76 15.19 1.73
N ASN A 302 1.51 14.67 2.93
CA ASN A 302 0.18 14.28 3.40
C ASN A 302 -0.55 13.29 2.44
N GLY A 303 0.20 12.31 1.94
CA GLY A 303 -0.29 11.26 1.03
C GLY A 303 -0.82 11.75 -0.33
N PHE A 304 -1.55 10.87 -1.01
CA PHE A 304 -2.24 11.18 -2.27
C PHE A 304 -3.57 11.92 -2.03
N SER A 305 -4.08 12.66 -3.02
CA SER A 305 -5.45 13.20 -2.96
C SER A 305 -6.53 12.10 -2.99
N ASN A 306 -7.38 12.05 -1.96
CA ASN A 306 -8.54 11.16 -1.90
C ASN A 306 -9.68 11.55 -2.88
N SER A 307 -9.56 12.65 -3.63
CA SER A 307 -10.66 13.21 -4.44
C SER A 307 -10.80 12.61 -5.84
N TYR A 308 -9.85 11.79 -6.30
CA TYR A 308 -9.82 11.25 -7.66
C TYR A 308 -10.61 9.94 -7.77
N PHE A 309 -11.77 10.01 -8.42
CA PHE A 309 -12.65 8.86 -8.66
C PHE A 309 -12.77 8.59 -10.16
N GLY A 310 -12.39 7.39 -10.59
CA GLY A 310 -12.13 7.08 -12.00
C GLY A 310 -10.65 7.28 -12.36
N TRP A 311 -10.29 7.04 -13.62
CA TRP A 311 -8.91 7.03 -14.07
C TRP A 311 -8.32 8.43 -14.30
N GLY A 312 -7.15 8.69 -13.68
CA GLY A 312 -6.21 9.74 -14.05
C GLY A 312 -6.26 11.02 -13.19
N GLY A 313 -5.08 11.64 -13.07
CA GLY A 313 -4.84 12.94 -12.44
C GLY A 313 -4.33 12.85 -10.99
N GLU A 314 -4.44 11.69 -10.33
CA GLU A 314 -4.03 11.51 -8.94
C GLU A 314 -2.52 11.35 -8.76
N ASP A 315 -1.83 10.86 -9.78
CA ASP A 315 -0.38 10.77 -9.83
C ASP A 315 0.29 12.09 -10.23
N ASP A 316 -0.38 12.88 -11.08
CA ASP A 316 0.00 14.27 -11.35
C ASP A 316 -0.20 15.19 -10.12
N ASP A 317 -1.28 15.01 -9.35
CA ASP A 317 -1.44 15.64 -8.02
C ASP A 317 -0.28 15.25 -7.09
N MET A 318 0.09 13.96 -7.00
CA MET A 318 1.26 13.53 -6.23
C MET A 318 2.57 14.15 -6.76
N SER A 319 2.83 14.16 -8.07
CA SER A 319 4.01 14.83 -8.64
C SER A 319 4.05 16.31 -8.28
N ASN A 320 2.90 16.99 -8.22
CA ASN A 320 2.82 18.37 -7.79
C ASN A 320 3.11 18.51 -6.29
N ARG A 321 2.59 17.63 -5.43
CA ARG A 321 2.90 17.65 -3.98
C ARG A 321 4.39 17.45 -3.70
N LEU A 322 5.01 16.46 -4.35
CA LEU A 322 6.46 16.20 -4.24
C LEU A 322 7.26 17.47 -4.59
N LYS A 323 6.92 18.12 -5.70
CA LYS A 323 7.54 19.39 -6.14
C LYS A 323 7.39 20.51 -5.11
N HIS A 324 6.20 20.70 -4.52
CA HIS A 324 5.97 21.72 -3.48
C HIS A 324 6.73 21.40 -2.18
N ALA A 325 6.96 20.12 -1.87
CA ALA A 325 7.79 19.67 -0.76
C ALA A 325 9.31 19.70 -1.06
N ASN A 326 9.74 20.28 -2.18
CA ASN A 326 11.13 20.29 -2.67
C ASN A 326 11.74 18.89 -2.88
N LEU A 327 10.91 17.90 -3.18
CA LEU A 327 11.32 16.56 -3.60
C LEU A 327 11.30 16.43 -5.13
N PHE A 328 12.27 15.69 -5.67
CA PHE A 328 12.48 15.50 -7.10
C PHE A 328 12.31 14.02 -7.49
N ILE A 329 11.56 13.75 -8.55
CA ILE A 329 11.29 12.38 -9.01
C ILE A 329 12.58 11.77 -9.59
N SER A 330 13.22 10.88 -8.81
CA SER A 330 14.30 10.01 -9.26
C SER A 330 13.76 8.87 -10.13
N ARG A 331 14.61 8.34 -11.02
CA ARG A 331 14.27 7.27 -11.97
C ARG A 331 15.51 6.43 -12.23
N TYR A 332 15.34 5.12 -12.46
CA TYR A 332 16.38 4.30 -13.08
C TYR A 332 16.46 4.59 -14.59
N PRO A 333 17.60 4.29 -15.25
CA PRO A 333 17.72 4.34 -16.71
C PRO A 333 16.64 3.53 -17.45
N VAL A 334 16.27 3.98 -18.64
CA VAL A 334 15.12 3.49 -19.44
C VAL A 334 15.24 2.01 -19.84
N ASN A 335 16.47 1.46 -19.88
CA ASN A 335 16.75 0.05 -20.13
C ASN A 335 16.50 -0.85 -18.91
N ILE A 336 16.61 -0.32 -17.68
CA ILE A 336 16.39 -1.06 -16.42
C ILE A 336 14.94 -0.90 -15.95
N ALA A 337 14.41 0.32 -16.05
CA ALA A 337 13.08 0.70 -15.58
C ALA A 337 11.93 0.25 -16.52
N ARG A 338 12.07 -0.97 -17.07
CA ARG A 338 11.18 -1.57 -18.07
C ARG A 338 10.07 -2.38 -17.41
N TYR A 339 8.86 -2.24 -17.93
CA TYR A 339 7.67 -2.95 -17.46
C TYR A 339 6.83 -3.49 -18.62
N MET A 340 6.17 -4.62 -18.37
CA MET A 340 5.05 -5.13 -19.17
C MET A 340 3.74 -4.75 -18.49
N MET A 341 2.77 -4.29 -19.26
CA MET A 341 1.39 -4.05 -18.82
C MET A 341 0.49 -5.20 -19.30
N LEU A 342 -0.06 -5.96 -18.34
CA LEU A 342 -1.05 -7.00 -18.60
C LEU A 342 -2.32 -6.37 -19.20
N LYS A 343 -2.78 -6.95 -20.32
CA LYS A 343 -3.88 -6.38 -21.10
C LYS A 343 -5.18 -6.34 -20.30
N HIS A 344 -5.87 -5.19 -20.34
CA HIS A 344 -7.16 -4.97 -19.68
C HIS A 344 -8.02 -3.95 -20.47
N PRO A 345 -9.36 -3.94 -20.30
CA PRO A 345 -10.21 -2.87 -20.81
C PRO A 345 -9.88 -1.54 -20.15
N LYS A 346 -9.87 -0.43 -20.90
CA LYS A 346 -9.56 0.89 -20.34
C LYS A 346 -10.63 1.33 -19.34
N GLU A 347 -10.19 1.72 -18.15
CA GLU A 347 -11.06 2.26 -17.09
C GLU A 347 -11.73 3.57 -17.52
N LYS A 348 -12.90 3.87 -16.92
CA LYS A 348 -13.59 5.14 -17.19
C LYS A 348 -12.77 6.30 -16.62
N ALA A 349 -12.38 7.23 -17.50
CA ALA A 349 -11.68 8.46 -17.13
C ALA A 349 -12.46 9.26 -16.08
N ASN A 350 -11.73 9.79 -15.10
CA ASN A 350 -12.23 10.82 -14.20
C ASN A 350 -12.55 12.08 -15.05
N PRO A 351 -13.79 12.61 -15.04
CA PRO A 351 -14.16 13.80 -15.81
C PRO A 351 -13.61 15.12 -15.23
N LYS A 352 -12.87 15.05 -14.11
CA LYS A 352 -12.19 16.17 -13.45
C LYS A 352 -10.67 15.95 -13.32
N ARG A 353 -10.09 15.16 -14.23
CA ARG A 353 -8.63 14.97 -14.33
C ARG A 353 -7.97 16.14 -15.06
#